data_AF-A0A6V7U4H2-F1
#
_entry.id   AF-A0A6V7U4H2-F1
#
_cell.length_a   1.000
_cell.length_b   1.000
_cell.length_c   1.000
_cell.angle_alpha   90.00
_cell.angle_beta   90.00
_cell.angle_gamma   90.00
#
_symmetry.space_group_name_H-M   'P 1'
#
loop_
_entity.id
_entity.type
_entity.pdbx_description
1 polymer ?
#
loop_
_entity_poly.entity_id
_entity_poly.type
_entity_poly.pdbx_seq_one_letter_code
_entity_poly.pdbx_strand_id
1 'polypeptide(L)'
;MCTLRDSRCINAILNIYRRQFVDSCTDFITTENNGNNSGSASLPHKPGRKMASQCSKIPAPFRTLAYCEGVHYGTEQDWNLVLELFRNEIVQVEKERLLIALACSRDTHTLKMLLTMASDVNSTIIRLQDKPSVFTHVGSRIIGKKIILDFFIDRWPRIYQDFKDQQTLLRSIISSSIVGKSQRVIDQVENFLRENQKTTKNLDVFKQRLEVLQTNTRWIQKNFNKLAQWFREHNGQNGKNLLLNEEEIQGPIPSPIMAKFK
;
A
#
# COMPACT_ATOMS: atom_id res chain seq x y z
N MET A 1 -15.27 -14.80 -15.75
CA MET A 1 -14.39 -14.50 -14.59
C MET A 1 -14.37 -12.99 -14.40
N CYS A 2 -14.61 -12.51 -13.19
CA CYS A 2 -14.67 -11.08 -12.89
C CYS A 2 -13.25 -10.51 -12.82
N THR A 3 -12.96 -9.43 -13.56
CA THR A 3 -11.63 -8.79 -13.56
C THR A 3 -11.78 -7.33 -13.14
N LEU A 4 -10.75 -6.77 -12.48
CA LEU A 4 -10.68 -5.33 -12.14
C LEU A 4 -10.50 -4.43 -13.38
N ARG A 5 -10.73 -4.95 -14.59
CA ARG A 5 -10.84 -4.20 -15.85
C ARG A 5 -12.28 -4.14 -16.36
N ASP A 6 -13.20 -4.92 -15.79
CA ASP A 6 -14.63 -4.92 -16.14
C ASP A 6 -15.37 -3.93 -15.23
N SER A 7 -16.03 -2.93 -15.83
CA SER A 7 -16.78 -1.91 -15.10
C SER A 7 -17.92 -2.49 -14.26
N ARG A 8 -18.54 -3.60 -14.67
CA ARG A 8 -19.59 -4.28 -13.90
C ARG A 8 -19.06 -4.83 -12.59
N CYS A 9 -17.86 -5.40 -12.64
CA CYS A 9 -17.15 -5.93 -11.48
C CYS A 9 -16.77 -4.82 -10.49
N ILE A 10 -16.21 -3.73 -11.01
CA ILE A 10 -15.86 -2.56 -10.20
C ILE A 10 -17.12 -2.02 -9.52
N ASN A 11 -18.20 -1.80 -10.28
CA ASN A 11 -19.45 -1.28 -9.74
C ASN A 11 -20.05 -2.21 -8.67
N ALA A 12 -19.97 -3.53 -8.83
CA ALA A 12 -20.43 -4.48 -7.81
C ALA A 12 -19.62 -4.34 -6.51
N ILE A 13 -18.29 -4.24 -6.59
CA ILE A 13 -17.42 -4.03 -5.42
C ILE A 13 -17.73 -2.69 -4.75
N LEU A 14 -17.91 -1.62 -5.52
CA LEU A 14 -18.23 -0.29 -4.98
C LEU A 14 -19.60 -0.24 -4.32
N ASN A 15 -20.59 -0.97 -4.86
CA ASN A 15 -21.90 -1.09 -4.22
C ASN A 15 -21.82 -1.84 -2.90
N ILE A 16 -21.00 -2.90 -2.81
CA ILE A 16 -20.73 -3.61 -1.56
C ILE A 16 -20.04 -2.68 -0.56
N TYR A 17 -18.99 -1.98 -0.99
CA TYR A 17 -18.26 -1.03 -0.15
C TYR A 17 -19.19 0.06 0.41
N ARG A 18 -19.99 0.71 -0.44
CA ARG A 18 -20.92 1.76 0.00
C ARG A 18 -21.93 1.23 1.03
N ARG A 19 -22.69 0.18 0.67
CA ARG A 19 -23.80 -0.30 1.51
C ARG A 19 -23.34 -1.02 2.77
N GLN A 20 -22.32 -1.86 2.67
CA GLN A 20 -21.93 -2.76 3.76
C GLN A 20 -20.80 -2.22 4.62
N PHE A 21 -20.13 -1.15 4.17
CA PHE A 21 -19.08 -0.51 4.95
C PHE A 21 -19.39 0.97 5.19
N VAL A 22 -19.51 1.81 4.16
CA VAL A 22 -19.70 3.26 4.35
C VAL A 22 -21.00 3.57 5.10
N ASP A 23 -22.15 3.14 4.58
CA ASP A 23 -23.46 3.40 5.17
C ASP A 23 -23.53 2.78 6.58
N SER A 24 -23.19 1.49 6.67
CA SER A 24 -23.21 0.72 7.93
C SER A 24 -22.33 1.33 9.03
N CYS A 25 -21.11 1.78 8.69
CA CYS A 25 -20.21 2.40 9.65
C CYS A 25 -20.58 3.84 9.97
N THR A 26 -21.13 4.59 9.02
CA THR A 26 -21.62 5.95 9.29
C THR A 26 -22.84 5.92 10.21
N ASP A 27 -23.78 5.00 9.98
CA ASP A 27 -24.94 4.79 10.85
C ASP A 27 -24.50 4.38 12.27
N PHE A 28 -23.51 3.49 12.37
CA PHE A 28 -22.93 3.08 13.65
C PHE A 28 -22.27 4.25 14.39
N ILE A 29 -21.51 5.10 13.68
CA ILE A 29 -20.85 6.27 14.25
C ILE A 29 -21.87 7.33 14.74
N THR A 30 -22.97 7.50 14.02
CA THR A 30 -24.00 8.51 14.32
C THR A 30 -24.95 8.09 15.44
N THR A 31 -25.33 6.81 15.50
CA THR A 31 -26.21 6.27 16.55
C THR A 31 -25.57 6.38 17.94
N GLU A 32 -24.26 6.12 18.08
CA GLU A 32 -23.55 6.30 19.34
C GLU A 32 -23.42 7.78 19.76
N ASN A 33 -23.29 8.71 18.80
CA ASN A 33 -23.22 10.14 19.12
C ASN A 33 -24.55 10.66 19.72
N ASN A 34 -25.69 10.12 19.30
CA ASN A 34 -27.01 10.53 19.78
C ASN A 34 -27.40 9.84 21.11
N GLY A 35 -26.90 8.63 21.37
CA GLY A 35 -27.15 7.88 22.63
C GLY A 35 -26.51 8.51 23.87
N ASN A 36 -25.54 9.41 23.71
CA ASN A 36 -24.95 10.15 24.83
C ASN A 36 -25.80 11.35 25.32
N ASN A 37 -26.93 11.64 24.67
CA ASN A 37 -27.86 12.72 25.06
C ASN A 37 -29.13 12.23 25.79
N SER A 38 -29.31 10.93 26.02
CA SER A 38 -30.43 10.39 26.80
C SER A 38 -29.91 9.72 28.07
N GLY A 39 -30.07 10.41 29.19
CA GLY A 39 -29.71 9.91 30.51
C GLY A 39 -30.48 8.63 30.87
N SER A 40 -29.78 7.50 30.91
CA SER A 40 -30.20 6.32 31.65
C SER A 40 -28.99 5.76 32.39
N ALA A 41 -29.07 5.75 33.72
CA ALA A 41 -28.05 5.26 34.62
C ALA A 41 -27.85 3.74 34.43
N SER A 42 -26.79 3.39 33.72
CA SER A 42 -26.16 2.06 33.75
C SER A 42 -24.65 2.27 33.78
N LEU A 43 -23.95 1.31 34.42
CA LEU A 43 -22.51 1.26 34.74
C LEU A 43 -21.59 2.03 33.78
N PRO A 44 -20.45 2.59 34.24
CA PRO A 44 -19.54 3.38 33.42
C PRO A 44 -18.86 2.52 32.35
N HIS A 45 -19.58 2.24 31.25
CA HIS A 45 -18.98 1.79 30.02
C HIS A 45 -18.25 3.00 29.43
N LYS A 46 -16.92 2.87 29.32
CA LYS A 46 -16.10 3.77 28.51
C LYS A 46 -16.80 3.96 27.16
N PRO A 47 -16.91 5.19 26.62
CA PRO A 47 -17.48 5.39 25.29
C PRO A 47 -16.79 4.44 24.32
N GLY A 48 -17.59 3.61 23.64
CA GLY A 48 -17.11 2.58 22.73
C GLY A 48 -16.20 3.21 21.68
N ARG A 49 -15.05 2.58 21.41
CA ARG A 49 -14.25 3.00 20.25
C ARG A 49 -15.03 2.60 19.00
N LYS A 50 -15.19 3.54 18.07
CA LYS A 50 -15.89 3.30 16.80
C LYS A 50 -15.03 2.45 15.86
N MET A 51 -15.18 1.14 15.90
CA MET A 51 -14.28 0.19 15.20
C MET A 51 -14.88 -0.35 13.90
N ALA A 52 -14.06 -0.45 12.85
CA ALA A 52 -14.47 -1.05 11.57
C ALA A 52 -14.92 -2.50 11.73
N SER A 53 -14.26 -3.24 12.63
CA SER A 53 -14.57 -4.65 12.88
C SER A 53 -16.00 -4.88 13.39
N GLN A 54 -16.62 -3.86 14.01
CA GLN A 54 -17.97 -3.92 14.57
C GLN A 54 -19.04 -3.48 13.57
N CYS A 55 -18.74 -2.50 12.72
CA CYS A 55 -19.74 -1.93 11.81
C CYS A 55 -19.70 -2.51 10.39
N SER A 56 -18.58 -3.09 9.96
CA SER A 56 -18.45 -3.66 8.62
C SER A 56 -19.24 -4.94 8.45
N LYS A 57 -20.22 -4.92 7.55
CA LYS A 57 -21.04 -6.08 7.15
C LYS A 57 -20.40 -6.90 6.04
N ILE A 58 -19.27 -6.46 5.50
CA ILE A 58 -18.52 -7.18 4.47
C ILE A 58 -17.90 -8.44 5.10
N PRO A 59 -18.06 -9.64 4.51
CA PRO A 59 -17.40 -10.84 5.02
C PRO A 59 -15.88 -10.67 5.05
N ALA A 60 -15.25 -11.10 6.14
CA ALA A 60 -13.83 -10.85 6.42
C ALA A 60 -12.86 -11.18 5.25
N PRO A 61 -13.03 -12.26 4.47
CA PRO A 61 -12.16 -12.56 3.32
C PRO A 61 -12.15 -11.49 2.21
N PHE A 62 -13.23 -10.71 2.08
CA PHE A 62 -13.39 -9.72 1.00
C PHE A 62 -13.09 -8.28 1.42
N ARG A 63 -12.92 -8.03 2.72
CA ARG A 63 -12.74 -6.68 3.28
C ARG A 63 -11.53 -5.95 2.69
N THR A 64 -10.38 -6.60 2.58
CA THR A 64 -9.16 -5.98 2.02
C THR A 64 -9.40 -5.45 0.61
N LEU A 65 -10.02 -6.27 -0.24
CA LEU A 65 -10.33 -5.89 -1.62
C LEU A 65 -11.37 -4.76 -1.64
N ALA A 66 -12.48 -4.94 -0.94
CA ALA A 66 -13.57 -3.97 -0.95
C ALA A 66 -13.15 -2.59 -0.41
N TYR A 67 -12.40 -2.54 0.70
CA TYR A 67 -11.90 -1.28 1.26
C TYR A 67 -10.89 -0.61 0.32
N CYS A 68 -9.95 -1.38 -0.23
CA CYS A 68 -8.94 -0.84 -1.14
C CYS A 68 -9.56 -0.27 -2.42
N GLU A 69 -10.47 -1.01 -3.07
CA GLU A 69 -11.15 -0.52 -4.28
C GLU A 69 -12.12 0.63 -3.96
N GLY A 70 -12.78 0.57 -2.80
CA GLY A 70 -13.62 1.64 -2.27
C GLY A 70 -12.86 2.96 -2.14
N VAL A 71 -11.69 2.95 -1.49
CA VAL A 71 -10.82 4.12 -1.38
C VAL A 71 -10.19 4.50 -2.73
N HIS A 72 -9.85 3.53 -3.57
CA HIS A 72 -9.25 3.79 -4.88
C HIS A 72 -10.18 4.61 -5.78
N TYR A 73 -11.47 4.26 -5.83
CA TYR A 73 -12.49 4.96 -6.63
C TYR A 73 -13.29 6.00 -5.85
N GLY A 74 -13.12 6.07 -4.54
CA GLY A 74 -13.83 6.96 -3.62
C GLY A 74 -13.29 8.39 -3.61
N THR A 75 -13.89 9.20 -2.75
CA THR A 75 -13.52 10.60 -2.53
C THR A 75 -12.62 10.77 -1.31
N GLU A 76 -12.19 12.00 -1.05
CA GLU A 76 -11.46 12.34 0.18
C GLU A 76 -12.29 12.04 1.44
N GLN A 77 -13.62 12.18 1.37
CA GLN A 77 -14.53 11.83 2.47
C GLN A 77 -14.49 10.32 2.78
N ASP A 78 -14.50 9.46 1.75
CA ASP A 78 -14.34 8.01 1.92
C ASP A 78 -13.00 7.69 2.59
N TRP A 79 -11.93 8.37 2.17
CA TRP A 79 -10.59 8.20 2.75
C TRP A 79 -10.54 8.64 4.23
N ASN A 80 -11.15 9.78 4.56
CA ASN A 80 -11.22 10.31 5.92
C ASN A 80 -12.01 9.38 6.86
N LEU A 81 -13.12 8.80 6.39
CA LEU A 81 -13.87 7.78 7.14
C LEU A 81 -12.99 6.56 7.44
N VAL A 82 -12.27 6.03 6.45
CA VAL A 82 -11.35 4.91 6.66
C VAL A 82 -10.24 5.27 7.65
N LEU A 83 -9.74 6.51 7.61
CA LEU A 83 -8.71 6.98 8.55
C LEU A 83 -9.25 7.07 9.98
N GLU A 84 -10.47 7.57 10.17
CA GLU A 84 -11.13 7.61 11.48
C GLU A 84 -11.29 6.19 12.06
N LEU A 85 -11.83 5.27 11.25
CA LEU A 85 -11.98 3.88 11.64
C LEU A 85 -10.62 3.21 11.94
N PHE A 86 -9.59 3.50 11.15
CA PHE A 86 -8.23 3.00 11.37
C PHE A 86 -7.66 3.45 12.73
N ARG A 87 -7.87 4.71 13.10
CA ARG A 87 -7.41 5.26 14.39
C ARG A 87 -8.05 4.53 15.57
N ASN A 88 -9.33 4.20 15.44
CA ASN A 88 -10.11 3.57 16.51
C ASN A 88 -9.94 2.05 16.58
N GLU A 89 -9.59 1.40 15.47
CA GLU A 89 -9.48 -0.06 15.38
C GLU A 89 -8.38 -0.65 16.28
N ILE A 90 -8.75 -1.70 17.02
CA ILE A 90 -7.86 -2.45 17.92
C ILE A 90 -7.56 -3.86 17.40
N VAL A 91 -8.45 -4.43 16.57
CA VAL A 91 -8.27 -5.73 15.93
C VAL A 91 -7.19 -5.58 14.88
N GLN A 92 -6.03 -6.19 15.12
CA GLN A 92 -4.82 -5.98 14.31
C GLN A 92 -5.02 -6.31 12.84
N VAL A 93 -5.69 -7.44 12.57
CA VAL A 93 -5.98 -7.87 11.20
C VAL A 93 -6.87 -6.86 10.47
N GLU A 94 -7.86 -6.28 11.16
CA GLU A 94 -8.74 -5.27 10.56
C GLU A 94 -8.00 -3.93 10.37
N LYS A 95 -7.17 -3.54 11.35
CA LYS A 95 -6.34 -2.33 11.28
C LYS A 95 -5.39 -2.37 10.08
N GLU A 96 -4.76 -3.51 9.81
CA GLU A 96 -3.91 -3.70 8.63
C GLU A 96 -4.71 -3.59 7.32
N ARG A 97 -5.94 -4.14 7.26
CA ARG A 97 -6.81 -3.99 6.08
C ARG A 97 -7.14 -2.52 5.79
N LEU A 98 -7.43 -1.75 6.83
CA LEU A 98 -7.69 -0.31 6.71
C LEU A 98 -6.43 0.44 6.27
N LEU A 99 -5.26 0.07 6.80
CA LEU A 99 -3.98 0.66 6.37
C LEU A 99 -3.69 0.43 4.89
N ILE A 100 -3.91 -0.81 4.42
CA ILE A 100 -3.81 -1.16 2.99
C ILE A 100 -4.78 -0.31 2.16
N ALA A 101 -6.02 -0.14 2.65
CA ALA A 101 -7.04 0.65 1.96
C ALA A 101 -6.66 2.13 1.83
N LEU A 102 -6.15 2.75 2.89
CA LEU A 102 -5.67 4.14 2.86
C LEU A 102 -4.58 4.35 1.81
N ALA A 103 -3.71 3.36 1.62
CA ALA A 103 -2.65 3.38 0.61
C ALA A 103 -3.15 3.12 -0.83
N CYS A 104 -4.41 2.73 -1.02
CA CYS A 104 -5.01 2.50 -2.34
C CYS A 104 -5.55 3.77 -3.03
N SER A 105 -5.58 4.90 -2.30
CA SER A 105 -6.00 6.21 -2.84
C SER A 105 -5.30 6.55 -4.16
N ARG A 106 -6.04 7.18 -5.07
CA ARG A 106 -5.48 7.76 -6.30
C ARG A 106 -5.07 9.23 -6.11
N ASP A 107 -5.52 9.86 -5.04
CA ASP A 107 -5.16 11.23 -4.74
C ASP A 107 -3.77 11.30 -4.09
N THR A 108 -2.88 12.05 -4.73
CA THR A 108 -1.50 12.22 -4.23
C THR A 108 -1.43 12.99 -2.92
N HIS A 109 -2.41 13.85 -2.62
CA HIS A 109 -2.43 14.62 -1.37
C HIS A 109 -2.65 13.69 -0.17
N THR A 110 -3.71 12.88 -0.19
CA THR A 110 -3.98 11.88 0.85
C THR A 110 -2.85 10.86 1.01
N LEU A 111 -2.24 10.39 -0.08
CA LEU A 111 -1.06 9.51 -0.02
C LEU A 111 0.14 10.19 0.65
N LYS A 112 0.45 11.45 0.32
CA LYS A 112 1.52 12.22 0.98
C LYS A 112 1.22 12.48 2.45
N MET A 113 -0.05 12.68 2.81
CA MET A 113 -0.47 12.82 4.20
C MET A 113 -0.24 11.52 4.98
N LEU A 114 -0.60 10.37 4.39
CA LEU A 114 -0.33 9.04 4.98
C LEU A 114 1.16 8.79 5.17
N LEU A 115 1.97 9.05 4.14
CA LEU A 115 3.44 8.95 4.22
C LEU A 115 4.02 9.89 5.28
N THR A 116 3.47 11.10 5.43
CA THR A 116 3.89 12.06 6.47
C THR A 116 3.63 11.49 7.86
N MET A 117 2.47 10.87 8.10
CA MET A 117 2.16 10.20 9.38
C MET A 117 3.11 9.03 9.69
N ALA A 118 3.55 8.31 8.65
CA ALA A 118 4.47 7.19 8.75
C ALA A 118 5.94 7.62 8.90
N SER A 119 6.31 8.80 8.41
CA SER A 119 7.67 9.34 8.45
C SER A 119 8.01 10.02 9.79
N ASP A 120 7.03 10.19 10.66
CA ASP A 120 7.18 10.78 11.99
C ASP A 120 7.26 9.67 13.03
N VAL A 121 8.41 9.52 13.70
CA VAL A 121 8.61 8.48 14.73
C VAL A 121 7.66 8.67 15.93
N ASN A 122 7.29 9.92 16.23
CA ASN A 122 6.46 10.28 17.39
C ASN A 122 4.96 10.21 17.10
N SER A 123 4.57 10.12 15.82
CA SER A 123 3.16 9.95 15.45
C SER A 123 2.59 8.66 16.05
N THR A 124 1.55 8.80 16.87
CA THR A 124 0.83 7.69 17.53
C THR A 124 -0.26 7.09 16.65
N ILE A 125 -0.58 7.72 15.51
CA ILE A 125 -1.60 7.25 14.56
C ILE A 125 -1.18 5.91 13.95
N ILE A 126 0.07 5.81 13.51
CA ILE A 126 0.66 4.62 12.91
C ILE A 126 1.74 4.12 13.86
N ARG A 127 1.60 2.88 14.34
CA ARG A 127 2.54 2.30 15.29
C ARG A 127 3.93 2.21 14.69
N LEU A 128 4.94 2.32 15.53
CA LEU A 128 6.35 2.33 15.12
C LEU A 128 6.70 1.16 14.18
N GLN A 129 6.29 -0.07 14.50
CA GLN A 129 6.56 -1.23 13.65
C GLN A 129 5.80 -1.25 12.32
N ASP A 130 4.67 -0.54 12.22
CA ASP A 130 3.81 -0.51 11.03
C ASP A 130 4.21 0.64 10.08
N LYS A 131 5.05 1.59 10.52
CA LYS A 131 5.49 2.72 9.69
C LYS A 131 6.11 2.28 8.36
N PRO A 132 7.00 1.26 8.29
CA PRO A 132 7.55 0.82 7.01
C PRO A 132 6.51 0.18 6.07
N SER A 133 5.47 -0.49 6.60
CA SER A 133 4.45 -1.13 5.76
C SER A 133 3.66 -0.09 4.95
N VAL A 134 3.48 1.12 5.48
CA VAL A 134 2.88 2.25 4.75
C VAL A 134 3.65 2.54 3.47
N PHE A 135 4.97 2.69 3.56
CA PHE A 135 5.82 2.93 2.38
C PHE A 135 5.71 1.77 1.39
N THR A 136 5.71 0.53 1.88
CA THR A 136 5.53 -0.66 1.04
C THR A 136 4.20 -0.62 0.29
N HIS A 137 3.10 -0.37 1.00
CA HIS A 137 1.75 -0.38 0.42
C HIS A 137 1.58 0.75 -0.59
N VAL A 138 2.02 1.97 -0.27
CA VAL A 138 1.99 3.10 -1.22
C VAL A 138 2.89 2.81 -2.42
N GLY A 139 4.14 2.39 -2.20
CA GLY A 139 5.13 2.08 -3.23
C GLY A 139 4.79 0.87 -4.09
N SER A 140 3.79 0.07 -3.73
CA SER A 140 3.29 -1.04 -4.55
C SER A 140 2.32 -0.57 -5.66
N ARG A 141 1.65 0.57 -5.46
CA ARG A 141 0.57 1.09 -6.33
C ARG A 141 1.10 1.98 -7.45
N ILE A 142 0.36 2.07 -8.56
CA ILE A 142 0.80 2.81 -9.75
C ILE A 142 1.01 4.30 -9.45
N ILE A 143 0.08 4.94 -8.72
CA ILE A 143 0.20 6.35 -8.32
C ILE A 143 1.28 6.52 -7.24
N GLY A 144 1.27 5.67 -6.22
CA GLY A 144 2.26 5.72 -5.14
C GLY A 144 3.71 5.56 -5.63
N LYS A 145 3.97 4.65 -6.58
CA LYS A 145 5.29 4.50 -7.25
C LYS A 145 5.79 5.78 -7.89
N LYS A 146 4.90 6.67 -8.35
CA LYS A 146 5.28 7.93 -9.00
C LYS A 146 5.70 9.00 -8.00
N ILE A 147 5.29 8.90 -6.73
CA ILE A 147 5.50 9.97 -5.73
C ILE A 147 6.44 9.55 -4.59
N ILE A 148 6.61 8.25 -4.34
CA ILE A 148 7.26 7.77 -3.12
C ILE A 148 8.74 8.10 -3.05
N LEU A 149 9.47 8.02 -4.16
CA LEU A 149 10.89 8.33 -4.20
C LEU A 149 11.13 9.83 -3.95
N ASP A 150 10.40 10.69 -4.66
CA ASP A 150 10.51 12.14 -4.51
C ASP A 150 10.15 12.55 -3.07
N PHE A 151 9.05 12.01 -2.51
CA PHE A 151 8.69 12.23 -1.10
C PHE A 151 9.81 11.80 -0.14
N PHE A 152 10.40 10.63 -0.35
CA PHE A 152 11.44 10.08 0.51
C PHE A 152 12.71 10.94 0.47
N ILE A 153 13.15 11.35 -0.72
CA ILE A 153 14.31 12.24 -0.89
C ILE A 153 14.06 13.58 -0.19
N ASP A 154 12.90 14.21 -0.44
CA ASP A 154 12.53 15.51 0.13
C ASP A 154 12.48 15.47 1.67
N ARG A 155 12.07 14.33 2.25
CA ARG A 155 11.93 14.14 3.70
C ARG A 155 13.12 13.46 4.35
N TRP A 156 14.16 13.10 3.59
CA TRP A 156 15.29 12.30 4.09
C TRP A 156 15.92 12.86 5.37
N PRO A 157 16.21 14.17 5.52
CA PRO A 157 16.83 14.69 6.74
C PRO A 157 16.02 14.38 7.99
N ARG A 158 14.68 14.45 7.90
CA ARG A 158 13.78 14.15 9.02
C ARG A 158 13.67 12.65 9.24
N ILE A 159 13.48 11.85 8.19
CA ILE A 159 13.39 10.39 8.29
C ILE A 159 14.69 9.83 8.91
N TYR A 160 15.86 10.29 8.46
CA TYR A 160 17.12 9.85 9.03
C TYR A 160 17.23 10.23 10.50
N GLN A 161 16.93 11.47 10.86
CA GLN A 161 17.02 11.91 12.25
C GLN A 161 16.07 11.15 13.18
N ASP A 162 14.84 10.88 12.73
CA ASP A 162 13.80 10.20 13.50
C ASP A 162 14.06 8.69 13.65
N PHE A 163 14.72 8.05 12.67
CA PHE A 163 14.89 6.59 12.63
C PHE A 163 16.34 6.09 12.68
N LYS A 164 17.36 6.95 12.80
CA LYS A 164 18.78 6.54 12.89
C LYS A 164 19.06 5.57 14.03
N ASP A 165 18.30 5.63 15.12
CA ASP A 165 18.46 4.72 16.27
C ASP A 165 17.62 3.43 16.10
N GLN A 166 16.77 3.37 15.06
CA GLN A 166 15.91 2.25 14.72
C GLN A 166 16.34 1.63 13.38
N GLN A 167 17.58 1.14 13.33
CA GLN A 167 18.25 0.69 12.09
C GLN A 167 17.42 -0.27 11.23
N THR A 168 16.70 -1.22 11.84
CA THR A 168 15.83 -2.16 11.11
C THR A 168 14.67 -1.45 10.40
N LEU A 169 14.02 -0.49 11.08
CA LEU A 169 12.90 0.28 10.52
C LEU A 169 13.41 1.24 9.44
N LEU A 170 14.54 1.92 9.68
CA LEU A 170 15.16 2.80 8.70
C LEU A 170 15.51 2.05 7.41
N ARG A 171 16.14 0.88 7.51
CA ARG A 171 16.46 0.04 6.34
C ARG A 171 15.21 -0.42 5.60
N SER A 172 14.15 -0.75 6.34
CA SER A 172 12.86 -1.11 5.73
C SER A 172 12.23 0.06 4.98
N ILE A 173 12.21 1.27 5.57
CA ILE A 173 11.71 2.50 4.93
C ILE A 173 12.51 2.80 3.65
N ILE A 174 13.84 2.72 3.69
CA ILE A 174 14.70 2.95 2.52
C ILE A 174 14.36 1.94 1.41
N SER A 175 14.26 0.65 1.76
CA SER A 175 13.95 -0.42 0.81
C SER A 175 12.60 -0.21 0.11
N SER A 176 11.58 0.18 0.90
CA SER A 176 10.23 0.41 0.41
C SER A 176 10.06 1.71 -0.39
N SER A 177 10.92 2.71 -0.14
CA SER A 177 10.85 4.01 -0.81
C SER A 177 11.58 4.04 -2.16
N ILE A 178 12.64 3.24 -2.30
CA ILE A 178 13.44 3.18 -3.53
C ILE A 178 12.89 2.06 -4.43
N VAL A 179 11.89 2.41 -5.23
CA VAL A 179 11.20 1.52 -6.16
C VAL A 179 11.17 2.10 -7.57
N GLY A 180 11.25 1.24 -8.59
CA GLY A 180 11.23 1.68 -9.98
C GLY A 180 11.95 0.72 -10.91
N LYS A 181 11.96 1.09 -12.20
CA LYS A 181 12.60 0.33 -13.28
C LYS A 181 13.07 1.22 -14.44
N SER A 182 13.17 2.53 -14.21
CA SER A 182 13.53 3.52 -15.22
C SER A 182 14.90 4.11 -14.91
N GLN A 183 15.68 4.43 -15.94
CA GLN A 183 16.98 5.08 -15.77
C GLN A 183 16.89 6.36 -14.92
N ARG A 184 15.85 7.18 -15.13
CA ARG A 184 15.59 8.37 -14.31
C ARG A 184 15.62 8.09 -12.80
N VAL A 185 15.07 6.97 -12.35
CA VAL A 185 15.01 6.60 -10.93
C VAL A 185 16.40 6.22 -10.42
N ILE A 186 17.20 5.53 -11.23
CA ILE A 186 18.60 5.20 -10.91
C ILE A 186 19.39 6.51 -10.75
N ASP A 187 19.31 7.41 -11.73
CA ASP A 187 20.03 8.68 -11.71
C ASP A 187 19.63 9.56 -10.51
N GLN A 188 18.33 9.61 -10.17
CA GLN A 188 17.84 10.31 -8.98
C GLN A 188 18.45 9.75 -7.69
N VAL A 189 18.51 8.43 -7.55
CA VAL A 189 19.09 7.78 -6.36
C VAL A 189 20.60 8.02 -6.29
N GLU A 190 21.32 7.89 -7.40
CA GLU A 190 22.77 8.14 -7.44
C GLU A 190 23.12 9.59 -7.07
N ASN A 191 22.39 10.56 -7.62
CA ASN A 191 22.55 11.97 -7.27
C ASN A 191 22.26 12.22 -5.78
N PHE A 192 21.15 11.67 -5.27
CA PHE A 192 20.79 11.76 -3.86
C PHE A 192 21.89 11.20 -2.94
N LEU A 193 22.48 10.05 -3.28
CA LEU A 193 23.55 9.44 -2.50
C LEU A 193 24.83 10.28 -2.49
N ARG A 194 25.17 10.91 -3.62
CA ARG A 194 26.31 11.83 -3.72
C ARG A 194 26.11 13.07 -2.84
N GLU A 195 24.91 13.65 -2.86
CA GLU A 195 24.59 14.86 -2.09
C GLU A 195 24.46 14.60 -0.58
N ASN A 196 24.03 13.40 -0.19
CA ASN A 196 23.72 13.06 1.21
C ASN A 196 24.72 12.08 1.86
N GLN A 197 25.93 11.97 1.31
CA GLN A 197 26.95 10.98 1.67
C GLN A 197 27.19 10.83 3.18
N LYS A 198 27.15 11.94 3.94
CA LYS A 198 27.35 11.93 5.41
C LYS A 198 26.38 11.01 6.14
N THR A 199 25.14 10.92 5.65
CA THR A 199 24.04 10.16 6.28
C THR A 199 23.76 8.83 5.58
N THR A 200 24.22 8.66 4.34
CA THR A 200 23.91 7.47 3.52
C THR A 200 25.06 6.46 3.45
N LYS A 201 26.32 6.87 3.66
CA LYS A 201 27.52 6.03 3.43
C LYS A 201 27.54 4.70 4.20
N ASN A 202 26.97 4.65 5.40
CA ASN A 202 26.98 3.48 6.27
C ASN A 202 25.72 2.62 6.12
N LEU A 203 24.81 2.99 5.22
CA LEU A 203 23.54 2.31 4.98
C LEU A 203 23.62 1.53 3.67
N ASP A 204 24.19 0.32 3.75
CA ASP A 204 24.35 -0.63 2.64
C ASP A 204 23.07 -0.91 1.84
N VAL A 205 21.89 -0.76 2.47
CA VAL A 205 20.58 -0.91 1.84
C VAL A 205 20.43 -0.01 0.60
N PHE A 206 21.07 1.17 0.56
CA PHE A 206 21.06 2.02 -0.63
C PHE A 206 21.75 1.34 -1.81
N LYS A 207 22.92 0.72 -1.58
CA LYS A 207 23.64 -0.05 -2.61
C LYS A 207 22.80 -1.23 -3.09
N GLN A 208 22.21 -1.98 -2.16
CA GLN A 208 21.32 -3.10 -2.49
C GLN A 208 20.14 -2.66 -3.36
N ARG A 209 19.48 -1.54 -3.02
CA ARG A 209 18.37 -1.01 -3.80
C ARG A 209 18.80 -0.52 -5.18
N LEU A 210 19.97 0.11 -5.30
CA LEU A 210 20.52 0.52 -6.58
C LEU A 210 20.80 -0.69 -7.49
N GLU A 211 21.39 -1.76 -6.95
CA GLU A 211 21.61 -3.01 -7.68
C GLU A 211 20.29 -3.64 -8.17
N VAL A 212 19.23 -3.62 -7.34
CA VAL A 212 17.89 -4.07 -7.74
C VAL A 212 17.32 -3.20 -8.86
N LEU A 213 17.41 -1.87 -8.76
CA LEU A 213 16.91 -0.96 -9.79
C LEU A 213 17.61 -1.18 -11.14
N GLN A 214 18.94 -1.28 -11.13
CA GLN A 214 19.75 -1.52 -12.33
C GLN A 214 19.43 -2.89 -12.93
N THR A 215 19.29 -3.92 -12.10
CA THR A 215 18.95 -5.28 -12.55
C THR A 215 17.55 -5.33 -13.17
N ASN A 216 16.55 -4.70 -12.56
CA ASN A 216 15.20 -4.60 -13.09
C ASN A 216 15.17 -3.85 -14.43
N THR A 217 15.92 -2.75 -14.53
CA THR A 217 16.00 -1.94 -15.75
C THR A 217 16.63 -2.75 -16.90
N ARG A 218 17.77 -3.41 -16.65
CA ARG A 218 18.41 -4.31 -17.63
C ARG A 218 17.50 -5.46 -18.05
N TRP A 219 16.79 -6.07 -17.10
CA TRP A 219 15.87 -7.17 -17.40
C TRP A 219 14.74 -6.71 -18.33
N ILE A 220 14.13 -5.55 -18.06
CA ILE A 220 13.07 -4.99 -18.89
C ILE A 220 13.59 -4.68 -20.30
N GLN A 221 14.75 -4.02 -20.41
CA GLN A 221 15.35 -3.70 -21.71
C GLN A 221 15.65 -4.95 -22.55
N LYS A 222 16.15 -6.02 -21.92
CA LYS A 222 16.53 -7.26 -22.61
C LYS A 222 15.33 -8.12 -23.01
N ASN A 223 14.31 -8.21 -22.16
CA ASN A 223 13.29 -9.27 -22.26
C ASN A 223 11.89 -8.77 -22.62
N PHE A 224 11.56 -7.49 -22.39
CA PHE A 224 10.17 -7.01 -22.50
C PHE A 224 9.60 -7.18 -23.92
N ASN A 225 10.35 -6.79 -24.96
CA ASN A 225 9.87 -6.87 -26.34
C ASN A 225 9.63 -8.32 -26.79
N LYS A 226 10.54 -9.23 -26.42
CA LYS A 226 10.45 -10.66 -26.73
C LYS A 226 9.21 -11.29 -26.09
N LEU A 227 9.01 -11.02 -24.80
CA LEU A 227 7.82 -11.51 -24.07
C LEU A 227 6.54 -10.91 -24.62
N ALA A 228 6.52 -9.60 -24.90
CA ALA A 228 5.35 -8.93 -25.45
C ALA A 228 4.98 -9.49 -26.84
N GLN A 229 5.96 -9.83 -27.66
CA GLN A 229 5.76 -10.51 -28.94
C GLN A 229 5.19 -11.91 -28.74
N TRP A 230 5.82 -12.72 -27.89
CA TRP A 230 5.36 -14.07 -27.57
C TRP A 230 3.90 -14.09 -27.11
N PHE A 231 3.51 -13.18 -26.20
CA PHE A 231 2.12 -13.07 -25.75
C PHE A 231 1.16 -12.63 -26.86
N ARG A 232 1.58 -11.78 -27.81
CA ARG A 232 0.72 -11.38 -28.94
C ARG A 232 0.46 -12.56 -29.87
N GLU A 233 1.50 -13.34 -30.17
CA GLU A 233 1.42 -14.51 -31.05
C GLU A 233 0.50 -15.58 -30.45
N HIS A 234 0.59 -15.83 -29.13
CA HIS A 234 -0.18 -16.91 -28.48
C HIS A 234 -1.58 -16.48 -28.02
N ASN A 235 -1.82 -15.20 -27.72
CA ASN A 235 -3.17 -14.71 -27.39
C ASN A 235 -4.04 -14.50 -28.64
N GLY A 236 -3.43 -14.31 -29.82
CA GLY A 236 -4.15 -14.21 -31.09
C GLY A 236 -4.69 -15.54 -31.63
N GLN A 237 -4.16 -16.68 -31.17
CA GLN A 237 -4.54 -18.03 -31.65
C GLN A 237 -5.53 -18.78 -30.73
N ASN A 238 -5.74 -18.30 -29.51
CA ASN A 238 -6.54 -19.00 -28.49
C ASN A 238 -8.07 -18.73 -28.54
N GLY A 239 -8.62 -18.48 -29.73
CA GLY A 239 -10.05 -18.68 -30.00
C GLY A 239 -10.42 -20.14 -30.30
N LYS A 240 -9.43 -20.99 -30.61
CA LYS A 240 -9.64 -22.42 -30.89
C LYS A 240 -8.41 -23.21 -30.39
N ASN A 241 -8.64 -24.11 -29.44
CA ASN A 241 -7.70 -25.14 -28.96
C ASN A 241 -6.63 -24.69 -27.93
N LEU A 242 -7.04 -24.51 -26.68
CA LEU A 242 -6.15 -24.70 -25.53
C LEU A 242 -6.15 -26.20 -25.14
N LEU A 243 -5.26 -26.97 -25.75
CA LEU A 243 -4.62 -28.11 -25.08
C LEU A 243 -3.14 -27.74 -25.04
N LEU A 244 -2.67 -27.34 -23.85
CA LEU A 244 -1.28 -26.99 -23.61
C LEU A 244 -0.44 -28.26 -23.72
N ASN A 245 0.44 -28.31 -24.72
CA ASN A 245 1.59 -29.21 -24.67
C ASN A 245 2.62 -28.58 -23.73
N GLU A 246 2.88 -29.26 -22.62
CA GLU A 246 3.98 -28.98 -21.71
C GLU A 246 5.29 -29.40 -22.37
N GLU A 247 6.00 -28.48 -23.01
CA GLU A 247 7.45 -28.59 -23.19
C GLU A 247 7.99 -27.22 -23.62
N GLU A 248 9.11 -26.81 -23.03
CA GLU A 248 9.85 -25.55 -23.26
C GLU A 248 9.41 -24.27 -22.50
N ILE A 249 9.46 -24.34 -21.16
CA ILE A 249 9.94 -23.19 -20.36
C ILE A 249 11.07 -23.67 -19.44
N GLN A 250 12.21 -24.03 -20.03
CA GLN A 250 13.46 -24.20 -19.29
C GLN A 250 14.20 -22.87 -19.23
N GLY A 251 13.91 -22.11 -18.19
CA GLY A 251 14.72 -20.99 -17.74
C GLY A 251 14.30 -20.65 -16.32
N PRO A 252 15.24 -20.48 -15.36
CA PRO A 252 14.87 -20.25 -13.98
C PRO A 252 14.05 -18.96 -13.90
N ILE A 253 12.78 -19.08 -13.51
CA ILE A 253 11.99 -17.95 -13.05
C ILE A 253 12.79 -17.38 -11.87
N PRO A 254 13.27 -16.13 -11.92
CA PRO A 254 13.89 -15.52 -10.75
C PRO A 254 12.80 -15.45 -9.69
N SER A 255 12.94 -16.30 -8.68
CA SER A 255 12.05 -16.29 -7.53
C SER A 255 12.04 -14.87 -6.96
N PRO A 256 10.87 -14.28 -6.63
CA PRO A 256 10.85 -13.11 -5.77
C PRO A 256 11.61 -13.53 -4.52
N ILE A 257 12.70 -12.84 -4.20
CA ILE A 257 13.47 -13.08 -2.98
C ILE A 257 12.48 -12.98 -1.82
N MET A 258 12.02 -14.14 -1.35
CA MET A 258 11.39 -14.28 -0.06
C MET A 258 12.51 -14.03 0.94
N ALA A 259 12.47 -12.88 1.58
CA ALA A 259 13.23 -12.64 2.78
C ALA A 259 12.85 -13.74 3.78
N LYS A 260 13.70 -14.76 3.89
CA LYS A 260 13.66 -15.70 5.00
C LYS A 260 14.09 -14.90 6.23
N PHE A 261 13.12 -14.53 7.05
CA PHE A 261 13.38 -14.17 8.44
C PHE A 261 13.98 -15.42 9.11
N LYS A 262 15.19 -15.25 9.65
CA LYS A 262 15.80 -16.14 10.64
C LYS A 262 15.89 -15.36 11.92
#